data_AF-A0AA38P0E8-F1
#
_entry.id   AF-A0AA38P0E8-F1
#
_cell.length_a   1.000
_cell.length_b   1.000
_cell.length_c   1.000
_cell.angle_alpha   90.00
_cell.angle_beta   90.00
_cell.angle_gamma   90.00
#
_symmetry.space_group_name_H-M   'P 1'
#
loop_
_entity.id
_entity.type
_entity.pdbx_description
1 polymer ?
#
loop_
_entity_poly.entity_id
_entity_poly.type
_entity_poly.pdbx_seq_one_letter_code
_entity_poly.pdbx_strand_id
1 'polypeptide(L)'
;MSLDASVSEFEPLLGQSVGYGVVVGVGFFFAGVMLVLTYLQTRYTTMSPGSSEEFTSASRNVKPGLVCCGIVSAWTWSATLLQSSTAAYTFGISGPWWYGVGGTIQLAIFGMVAAKVKMNANGAHTFLEIVQVRFGTGPHLLFTFYGFLCNLIVCGSLLLGGSATVTALTGMNTDAACMLLPIGIAVYVLVGGLRATFICDWSHTVILFIIIYLFIFKTYGTSQETEGVSGLYDLLQAAL
;
A
#
# COMPACT_ATOMS: atom_id res chain seq x y z
N MET A 1 -1.03 -10.66 -46.28
CA MET A 1 -0.02 -11.19 -45.33
C MET A 1 -0.34 -10.54 -44.01
N SER A 2 -1.19 -11.20 -43.22
CA SER A 2 -1.65 -10.74 -41.91
C SER A 2 -0.47 -10.74 -40.93
N LEU A 3 -0.27 -9.60 -40.28
CA LEU A 3 0.67 -9.47 -39.17
C LEU A 3 0.05 -10.20 -37.98
N ASP A 4 0.40 -11.47 -37.79
CA ASP A 4 0.27 -12.14 -36.50
C ASP A 4 1.25 -11.45 -35.56
N ALA A 5 0.79 -10.37 -34.91
CA ALA A 5 1.38 -9.91 -33.69
C ALA A 5 1.26 -11.10 -32.73
N SER A 6 2.38 -11.78 -32.45
CA SER A 6 2.48 -12.74 -31.37
C SER A 6 2.21 -12.01 -30.07
N VAL A 7 0.93 -11.83 -29.75
CA VAL A 7 0.48 -11.51 -28.41
C VAL A 7 1.05 -12.63 -27.56
N SER A 8 2.03 -12.29 -26.72
CA SER A 8 2.49 -13.16 -25.65
C SER A 8 1.24 -13.65 -24.91
N GLU A 9 0.81 -14.87 -25.21
CA GLU A 9 -0.33 -15.48 -24.56
C GLU A 9 0.08 -15.65 -23.10
N PHE A 10 -0.51 -14.84 -22.22
CA PHE A 10 -0.21 -14.85 -20.80
C PHE A 10 -0.76 -16.16 -20.25
N GLU A 11 0.05 -17.22 -20.30
CA GLU A 11 -0.31 -18.47 -19.64
C GLU A 11 -0.28 -18.21 -18.12
N PRO A 12 -1.42 -18.39 -17.44
CA PRO A 12 -1.46 -18.22 -15.99
C PRO A 12 -0.53 -19.27 -15.35
N LEU A 13 0.49 -18.79 -14.63
CA LEU A 13 1.49 -19.63 -13.96
C LEU A 13 0.88 -20.53 -12.88
N LEU A 14 -0.30 -20.17 -12.38
CA LEU A 14 -1.03 -20.86 -11.34
C LEU A 14 -2.49 -21.10 -11.76
N GLY A 15 -3.09 -22.19 -11.28
CA GLY A 15 -4.50 -22.46 -11.54
C GLY A 15 -5.43 -21.44 -10.87
N GLN A 16 -6.61 -21.21 -11.46
CA GLN A 16 -7.63 -20.29 -10.92
C GLN A 16 -8.03 -20.59 -9.48
N SER A 17 -8.01 -21.86 -9.07
CA SER A 17 -8.28 -22.29 -7.68
C SER A 17 -7.29 -21.69 -6.69
N VAL A 18 -6.03 -21.53 -7.09
CA VAL A 18 -5.00 -20.86 -6.28
C VAL A 18 -5.31 -19.37 -6.15
N GLY A 19 -5.81 -18.72 -7.21
CA GLY A 19 -6.23 -17.32 -7.18
C GLY A 19 -7.31 -17.05 -6.14
N TYR A 20 -8.42 -17.79 -6.21
CA TYR A 20 -9.49 -17.69 -5.22
C TYR A 20 -9.04 -18.10 -3.82
N GLY A 21 -8.21 -19.14 -3.72
CA GLY A 21 -7.64 -19.60 -2.45
C GLY A 21 -6.74 -18.57 -1.78
N VAL A 22 -5.94 -17.83 -2.54
CA VAL A 22 -5.08 -16.76 -2.00
C VAL A 22 -5.93 -15.56 -1.59
N VAL A 23 -6.81 -15.08 -2.47
CA VAL A 23 -7.63 -13.88 -2.21
C VAL A 23 -8.53 -14.07 -0.99
N VAL A 24 -9.25 -15.19 -0.95
CA VAL A 24 -10.18 -15.50 0.14
C VAL A 24 -9.41 -16.05 1.35
N GLY A 25 -8.58 -17.07 1.15
CA GLY A 25 -7.91 -17.76 2.25
C GLY A 25 -6.91 -16.88 2.99
N VAL A 26 -5.99 -16.21 2.30
CA VAL A 26 -5.01 -15.33 2.95
C VAL A 26 -5.70 -14.08 3.50
N GLY A 27 -6.68 -13.53 2.78
CA GLY A 27 -7.46 -12.37 3.24
C GLY A 27 -8.20 -12.65 4.55
N PHE A 28 -8.95 -13.75 4.63
CA PHE A 28 -9.67 -14.13 5.85
C PHE A 28 -8.75 -14.64 6.97
N PHE A 29 -7.66 -15.33 6.64
CA PHE A 29 -6.65 -15.71 7.63
C PHE A 29 -6.05 -14.47 8.31
N PHE A 30 -5.62 -13.50 7.51
CA PHE A 30 -5.04 -12.27 8.01
C PHE A 30 -6.08 -11.46 8.80
N ALA A 31 -7.32 -11.36 8.32
CA ALA A 31 -8.41 -10.76 9.07
C ALA A 31 -8.63 -11.46 10.42
N GLY A 32 -8.62 -12.79 10.45
CA GLY A 32 -8.72 -13.58 11.69
C GLY A 32 -7.59 -13.30 12.68
N VAL A 33 -6.34 -13.27 12.22
CA VAL A 33 -5.19 -12.90 13.05
C VAL A 33 -5.37 -11.49 13.62
N MET A 34 -5.79 -10.53 12.80
CA MET A 34 -6.03 -9.15 13.25
C MET A 34 -7.18 -9.03 14.24
N LEU A 35 -8.26 -9.80 14.06
CA LEU A 35 -9.37 -9.87 15.01
C LEU A 35 -8.93 -10.47 16.35
N VAL A 36 -8.10 -11.52 16.33
CA VAL A 36 -7.53 -12.11 17.55
C VAL A 36 -6.62 -11.10 18.25
N LEU A 37 -5.76 -10.41 17.51
CA LEU A 37 -4.89 -9.37 18.08
C LEU A 37 -5.71 -8.22 18.67
N THR A 38 -6.75 -7.77 17.98
CA THR A 38 -7.68 -6.75 18.48
C THR A 38 -8.42 -7.21 19.73
N TYR A 39 -8.85 -8.47 19.77
CA TYR A 39 -9.51 -9.08 20.92
C TYR A 39 -8.55 -9.16 22.12
N LEU A 40 -7.33 -9.65 21.92
CA LEU A 40 -6.29 -9.71 22.95
C LEU A 40 -5.95 -8.31 23.46
N GLN A 41 -5.79 -7.34 22.57
CA GLN A 41 -5.53 -5.95 22.93
C GLN A 41 -6.68 -5.39 23.78
N THR A 42 -7.93 -5.62 23.38
CA THR A 42 -9.12 -5.17 24.13
C THR A 42 -9.25 -5.87 25.49
N ARG A 43 -8.81 -7.12 25.60
CA ARG A 43 -8.93 -7.93 26.82
C ARG A 43 -7.85 -7.66 27.86
N TYR A 44 -6.63 -7.36 27.41
CA TYR A 44 -5.43 -7.20 28.26
C TYR A 44 -4.94 -5.75 28.36
N THR A 45 -5.45 -4.83 27.57
CA THR A 45 -5.11 -3.39 27.63
C THR A 45 -6.35 -2.59 28.03
N THR A 46 -6.18 -1.59 28.88
CA THR A 46 -7.23 -0.64 29.31
C THR A 46 -7.75 0.27 28.20
N MET A 47 -7.23 0.14 26.98
CA MET A 47 -7.59 0.93 25.81
C MET A 47 -8.50 0.10 24.90
N SER A 48 -9.81 0.24 25.10
CA SER A 48 -10.84 -0.43 24.31
C SER A 48 -11.14 0.37 23.03
N PRO A 49 -11.29 -0.29 21.87
CA PRO A 49 -11.72 0.35 20.61
C PRO A 49 -13.16 0.89 20.66
N GLY A 50 -13.90 0.71 21.76
CA GLY A 50 -15.23 1.27 21.96
C GLY A 50 -15.27 2.79 22.18
N SER A 51 -14.13 3.44 22.46
CA SER A 51 -14.05 4.90 22.51
C SER A 51 -13.79 5.46 21.11
N SER A 52 -14.57 6.46 20.69
CA SER A 52 -14.41 7.13 19.38
C SER A 52 -13.01 7.74 19.20
N GLU A 53 -12.37 8.17 20.29
CA GLU A 53 -11.01 8.70 20.30
C GLU A 53 -9.96 7.59 20.06
N GLU A 54 -10.14 6.40 20.63
CA GLU A 54 -9.23 5.27 20.38
C GLU A 54 -9.43 4.74 18.96
N PHE A 55 -10.67 4.67 18.48
CA PHE A 55 -11.00 4.21 17.13
C PHE A 55 -10.43 5.14 16.04
N THR A 56 -10.56 6.46 16.23
CA THR A 56 -10.23 7.47 15.21
C THR A 56 -8.83 8.06 15.36
N SER A 57 -8.27 8.06 16.58
CA SER A 57 -7.00 8.73 16.88
C SER A 57 -6.01 7.86 17.66
N ALA A 58 -6.33 6.59 17.93
CA ALA A 58 -5.50 5.66 18.72
C ALA A 58 -5.01 6.30 20.05
N SER A 59 -5.88 7.13 20.66
CA SER A 59 -5.62 7.95 21.85
C SER A 59 -4.32 8.77 21.78
N ARG A 60 -3.86 9.11 20.57
CA ARG A 60 -2.58 9.80 20.30
C ARG A 60 -1.37 9.11 20.95
N ASN A 61 -1.52 7.84 21.33
CA ASN A 61 -0.57 7.08 22.13
C ASN A 61 -0.02 5.92 21.29
N VAL A 62 0.59 6.28 20.16
CA VAL A 62 1.25 5.35 19.24
C VAL A 62 2.72 5.72 19.18
N LYS A 63 3.61 4.73 19.37
CA LYS A 63 5.05 4.97 19.36
C LYS A 63 5.48 5.51 17.98
N PRO A 64 6.40 6.48 17.91
CA PRO A 64 6.85 7.07 16.64
C PRO A 64 7.30 6.05 15.61
N GLY A 65 7.98 4.98 16.03
CA GLY A 65 8.40 3.90 15.13
C GLY A 65 7.24 3.21 14.41
N LEU A 66 6.12 2.95 15.12
CA LEU A 66 4.94 2.33 14.51
C LEU A 66 4.26 3.29 13.51
N VAL A 67 4.25 4.59 13.82
CA VAL A 67 3.75 5.63 12.90
C VAL A 67 4.62 5.70 11.63
N CYS A 68 5.95 5.69 11.78
CA CYS A 68 6.86 5.67 10.64
C CYS A 68 6.65 4.44 9.74
N CYS A 69 6.48 3.25 10.34
CA CYS A 69 6.17 2.04 9.59
C CYS A 69 4.83 2.12 8.85
N GLY A 70 3.79 2.69 9.49
CA GLY A 70 2.50 2.93 8.84
C GLY A 70 2.62 3.87 7.63
N ILE A 71 3.45 4.91 7.72
CA ILE A 71 3.74 5.80 6.58
C ILE A 71 4.41 5.01 5.45
N VAL A 72 5.47 4.25 5.74
CA VAL A 72 6.16 3.45 4.73
C VAL A 72 5.21 2.44 4.07
N SER A 73 4.36 1.78 4.86
CA SER A 73 3.31 0.87 4.38
C SER A 73 2.40 1.56 3.36
N ALA A 74 1.86 2.73 3.71
CA ALA A 74 0.91 3.46 2.87
C ALA A 74 1.51 3.92 1.53
N TRP A 75 2.83 4.16 1.49
CA TRP A 75 3.53 4.51 0.25
C TRP A 75 3.93 3.29 -0.59
N THR A 76 3.99 2.10 0.01
CA THR A 76 4.43 0.87 -0.67
C THR A 76 3.26 0.13 -1.31
N TRP A 77 2.49 0.84 -2.15
CA TRP A 77 1.34 0.26 -2.84
C TRP A 77 1.68 -0.34 -4.22
N SER A 78 0.80 -1.15 -4.80
CA SER A 78 1.06 -1.85 -6.07
C SER A 78 1.42 -0.90 -7.21
N ALA A 79 0.74 0.24 -7.32
CA ALA A 79 0.97 1.21 -8.38
C ALA A 79 2.40 1.81 -8.34
N THR A 80 2.98 2.00 -7.14
CA THR A 80 4.35 2.53 -7.02
C THR A 80 5.36 1.51 -7.49
N LEU A 81 5.19 0.23 -7.10
CA LEU A 81 6.09 -0.85 -7.48
C LEU A 81 6.00 -1.14 -8.98
N LEU A 82 4.79 -1.13 -9.53
CA LEU A 82 4.58 -1.33 -10.96
C LEU A 82 5.20 -0.17 -11.74
N GLN A 83 4.89 1.08 -11.37
CA GLN A 83 5.39 2.24 -12.10
C GLN A 83 6.90 2.45 -11.95
N SER A 84 7.49 2.11 -10.80
CA SER A 84 8.95 2.07 -10.67
C SER A 84 9.56 1.00 -11.56
N SER A 85 8.95 -0.19 -11.65
CA SER A 85 9.44 -1.28 -12.50
C SER A 85 9.29 -0.93 -13.99
N THR A 86 8.18 -0.32 -14.40
CA THR A 86 8.01 0.21 -15.76
C THR A 86 9.05 1.26 -16.08
N ALA A 87 9.34 2.18 -15.14
CA ALA A 87 10.40 3.17 -15.32
C ALA A 87 11.79 2.52 -15.42
N ALA A 88 12.02 1.40 -14.73
CA ALA A 88 13.25 0.61 -14.88
C ALA A 88 13.38 0.05 -16.30
N TYR A 89 12.27 -0.48 -16.84
CA TYR A 89 12.22 -1.05 -18.17
C TYR A 89 12.43 0.01 -19.26
N THR A 90 11.85 1.20 -19.12
CA THR A 90 11.91 2.24 -20.17
C THR A 90 13.12 3.17 -20.07
N PHE A 91 13.66 3.42 -18.88
CA PHE A 91 14.74 4.38 -18.63
C PHE A 91 15.97 3.77 -17.95
N GLY A 92 16.04 2.44 -17.88
CA GLY A 92 17.08 1.71 -17.17
C GLY A 92 17.11 2.02 -15.67
N ILE A 93 18.28 1.86 -15.06
CA ILE A 93 18.49 2.05 -13.60
C ILE A 93 18.15 3.48 -13.14
N SER A 94 18.24 4.47 -14.03
CA SER A 94 17.96 5.86 -13.70
C SER A 94 16.49 6.13 -13.38
N GLY A 95 15.55 5.38 -13.99
CA GLY A 95 14.12 5.57 -13.83
C GLY A 95 13.63 5.36 -12.39
N PRO A 96 13.85 4.17 -11.80
CA PRO A 96 13.48 3.88 -10.41
C PRO A 96 14.19 4.80 -9.41
N TRP A 97 15.45 5.15 -9.69
CA TRP A 97 16.22 6.06 -8.82
C TRP A 97 15.56 7.44 -8.73
N TRP A 98 15.30 8.08 -9.88
CA TRP A 98 14.66 9.39 -9.90
C TRP A 98 13.24 9.36 -9.35
N TYR A 99 12.52 8.26 -9.57
CA TYR A 99 11.20 8.05 -8.99
C TYR A 99 11.24 8.04 -7.45
N GLY A 100 12.18 7.28 -6.86
CA GLY A 100 12.36 7.23 -5.41
C GLY A 100 12.83 8.57 -4.81
N VAL A 101 13.72 9.28 -5.50
CA VAL A 101 14.16 10.63 -5.09
C VAL A 101 12.99 11.61 -5.06
N GLY A 102 12.13 11.59 -6.08
CA GLY A 102 10.93 12.43 -6.14
C GLY A 102 10.01 12.23 -4.94
N GLY A 103 9.72 10.97 -4.60
CA GLY A 103 8.91 10.62 -3.43
C GLY A 103 9.56 11.06 -2.11
N THR A 104 10.88 10.93 -1.99
CA THR A 104 11.62 11.31 -0.76
C THR A 104 11.53 12.81 -0.49
N ILE A 105 11.69 13.65 -1.53
CA ILE A 105 11.59 15.11 -1.40
C ILE A 105 10.17 15.51 -0.98
N GLN A 106 9.15 14.90 -1.59
CA GLN A 106 7.76 15.16 -1.25
C GLN A 106 7.45 14.81 0.21
N LEU A 107 7.92 13.66 0.68
CA LEU A 107 7.78 13.23 2.07
C LEU A 107 8.52 14.15 3.06
N ALA A 108 9.72 14.60 2.72
CA ALA A 108 10.50 15.51 3.56
C ALA A 108 9.78 16.86 3.73
N ILE A 109 9.26 17.43 2.64
CA ILE A 109 8.48 18.68 2.68
C ILE A 109 7.20 18.49 3.48
N PHE A 110 6.48 17.39 3.24
CA PHE A 110 5.28 17.07 4.01
C PHE A 110 5.57 16.97 5.51
N GLY A 111 6.66 16.33 5.91
CA GLY A 111 7.08 16.22 7.31
C GLY A 111 7.32 17.58 7.96
N MET A 112 7.98 18.51 7.26
CA MET A 112 8.19 19.89 7.75
C MET A 112 6.87 20.65 7.92
N VAL A 113 5.94 20.52 6.97
CA VAL A 113 4.62 21.16 7.05
C VAL A 113 3.79 20.56 8.18
N ALA A 114 3.76 19.23 8.30
CA ALA A 114 3.05 18.53 9.36
C ALA A 114 3.56 18.91 10.75
N ALA A 115 4.88 19.06 10.93
CA ALA A 115 5.46 19.54 12.18
C ALA A 115 4.98 20.96 12.53
N LYS A 116 5.00 21.90 11.58
CA LYS A 116 4.47 23.25 11.79
C LYS A 116 2.98 23.26 12.09
N VAL A 117 2.20 22.43 11.42
CA VAL A 117 0.77 22.30 11.68
C VAL A 117 0.54 21.83 13.12
N LYS A 118 1.28 20.82 13.57
CA LYS A 118 1.16 20.30 14.94
C LYS A 118 1.57 21.34 16.00
N MET A 119 2.58 22.16 15.72
CA MET A 119 2.99 23.26 16.61
C MET A 119 1.92 24.35 16.73
N ASN A 120 1.18 24.64 15.67
CA ASN A 120 0.21 25.74 15.62
C ASN A 120 -1.23 25.32 15.93
N ALA A 121 -1.60 24.06 15.68
CA ALA A 121 -2.95 23.53 15.77
C ALA A 121 -2.97 22.14 16.44
N ASN A 122 -2.41 22.04 17.66
CA ASN A 122 -2.23 20.78 18.41
C ASN A 122 -3.54 20.06 18.87
N GLY A 123 -4.70 20.54 18.41
CA GLY A 123 -6.03 19.99 18.71
C GLY A 123 -6.79 19.44 17.51
N ALA A 124 -6.35 19.75 16.27
CA ALA A 124 -7.08 19.33 15.08
C ALA A 124 -6.96 17.82 14.85
N HIS A 125 -8.08 17.18 14.54
CA HIS A 125 -8.18 15.76 14.22
C HIS A 125 -8.03 15.50 12.73
N THR A 126 -8.39 16.47 11.88
CA THR A 126 -8.25 16.36 10.42
C THR A 126 -7.64 17.63 9.82
N PHE A 127 -7.00 17.50 8.67
CA PHE A 127 -6.52 18.68 7.94
C PHE A 127 -7.68 19.59 7.47
N LEU A 128 -8.88 19.03 7.31
CA LEU A 128 -10.08 19.74 6.90
C LEU A 128 -10.60 20.69 7.99
N GLU A 129 -10.47 20.32 9.26
CA GLU A 129 -10.78 21.21 10.40
C GLU A 129 -9.87 22.43 10.41
N ILE A 130 -8.59 22.24 10.11
CA ILE A 130 -7.62 23.35 10.02
C ILE A 130 -8.05 24.30 8.89
N VAL A 131 -8.47 23.76 7.74
CA VAL A 131 -8.99 24.58 6.63
C VAL A 131 -10.24 25.34 7.06
N GLN A 132 -11.16 24.71 7.78
CA GLN A 132 -12.40 25.35 8.27
C GLN A 132 -12.10 26.52 9.21
N VAL A 133 -11.23 26.31 10.20
CA VAL A 133 -10.88 27.35 11.17
C VAL A 133 -10.10 28.49 10.50
N ARG A 134 -9.25 28.19 9.51
CA ARG A 134 -8.38 29.19 8.88
C ARG A 134 -9.04 29.97 7.74
N PHE A 135 -9.87 29.31 6.93
CA PHE A 135 -10.40 29.82 5.66
C PHE A 135 -11.94 29.81 5.58
N GLY A 136 -12.63 29.26 6.58
CA GLY A 136 -14.09 29.24 6.66
C GLY A 136 -14.75 28.07 5.92
N THR A 137 -16.09 28.07 5.91
CA THR A 137 -16.93 26.94 5.48
C THR A 137 -16.85 26.65 3.97
N GLY A 138 -16.73 27.68 3.12
CA GLY A 138 -16.66 27.50 1.67
C GLY A 138 -15.44 26.65 1.23
N PRO A 139 -14.21 27.08 1.57
CA PRO A 139 -13.01 26.29 1.32
C PRO A 139 -13.03 24.93 2.03
N HIS A 140 -13.60 24.82 3.23
CA HIS A 140 -13.75 23.54 3.91
C HIS A 140 -14.58 22.53 3.09
N LEU A 141 -15.74 22.95 2.55
CA LEU A 141 -16.57 22.08 1.71
C LEU A 141 -15.83 21.67 0.41
N LEU A 142 -15.14 22.61 -0.22
CA LEU A 142 -14.35 22.34 -1.44
C LEU A 142 -13.25 21.31 -1.17
N PHE A 143 -12.44 21.51 -0.13
CA PHE A 143 -11.37 20.58 0.23
C PHE A 143 -11.91 19.23 0.70
N THR A 144 -13.07 19.21 1.37
CA THR A 144 -13.73 17.97 1.75
C THR A 144 -14.17 17.17 0.52
N PHE A 145 -14.76 17.84 -0.48
CA PHE A 145 -15.13 17.20 -1.74
C PHE A 145 -13.90 16.65 -2.49
N TYR A 146 -12.83 17.43 -2.63
CA TYR A 146 -11.59 16.97 -3.26
C TYR A 146 -10.94 15.81 -2.48
N GLY A 147 -10.90 15.88 -1.15
CA GLY A 147 -10.37 14.82 -0.30
C GLY A 147 -11.17 13.52 -0.46
N PHE A 148 -12.50 13.62 -0.48
CA PHE A 148 -13.37 12.48 -0.71
C PHE A 148 -13.17 11.86 -2.10
N LEU A 149 -13.13 12.69 -3.15
CA LEU A 149 -12.90 12.23 -4.52
C LEU A 149 -11.52 11.57 -4.68
N CYS A 150 -10.48 12.16 -4.08
CA CYS A 150 -9.13 11.59 -4.06
C CYS A 150 -9.13 10.20 -3.42
N ASN A 151 -9.75 10.05 -2.24
CA ASN A 151 -9.87 8.75 -1.58
C ASN A 151 -10.60 7.73 -2.45
N LEU A 152 -11.69 8.11 -3.13
CA LEU A 152 -12.40 7.21 -4.05
C LEU A 152 -11.53 6.75 -5.22
N ILE A 153 -10.82 7.68 -5.87
CA ILE A 153 -9.95 7.37 -7.01
C ILE A 153 -8.80 6.46 -6.58
N VAL A 154 -8.16 6.77 -5.45
CA VAL A 154 -7.04 5.98 -4.90
C VAL A 154 -7.50 4.58 -4.48
N CYS A 155 -8.64 4.47 -3.78
CA CYS A 155 -9.21 3.16 -3.45
C CYS A 155 -9.51 2.34 -4.71
N GLY A 156 -10.10 2.97 -5.74
CA GLY A 156 -10.37 2.32 -7.01
C GLY A 156 -9.11 1.83 -7.72
N SER A 157 -8.05 2.66 -7.78
CA SER A 157 -6.79 2.28 -8.43
C SER A 157 -6.06 1.16 -7.69
N LEU A 158 -6.12 1.15 -6.35
CA LEU A 158 -5.56 0.08 -5.52
C LEU A 158 -6.27 -1.25 -5.75
N LEU A 159 -7.61 -1.23 -5.78
CA LEU A 159 -8.41 -2.43 -6.05
C LEU A 159 -8.16 -2.97 -7.46
N LEU A 160 -8.17 -2.11 -8.48
CA LEU A 160 -7.83 -2.53 -9.84
C LEU A 160 -6.41 -3.09 -9.92
N GLY A 161 -5.43 -2.41 -9.32
CA GLY A 161 -4.03 -2.85 -9.34
C GLY A 161 -3.83 -4.21 -8.68
N GLY A 162 -4.45 -4.43 -7.52
CA GLY A 162 -4.42 -5.70 -6.81
C GLY A 162 -5.10 -6.82 -7.59
N SER A 163 -6.30 -6.58 -8.09
CA SER A 163 -7.07 -7.53 -8.89
C SER A 163 -6.35 -7.91 -10.18
N ALA A 164 -5.81 -6.94 -10.91
CA ALA A 164 -5.05 -7.18 -12.14
C ALA A 164 -3.81 -8.04 -11.89
N THR A 165 -3.14 -7.85 -10.76
CA THR A 165 -1.97 -8.66 -10.38
C THR A 165 -2.38 -10.12 -10.09
N VAL A 166 -3.47 -10.34 -9.37
CA VAL A 166 -3.97 -11.71 -9.10
C VAL A 166 -4.43 -12.39 -10.39
N THR A 167 -5.15 -11.66 -11.26
CA THR A 167 -5.57 -12.16 -12.57
C THR A 167 -4.37 -12.53 -13.44
N ALA A 168 -3.33 -11.69 -13.49
CA ALA A 168 -2.12 -11.98 -14.27
C ALA A 168 -1.39 -13.25 -13.77
N LEU A 169 -1.42 -13.53 -12.47
CA LEU A 169 -0.74 -14.69 -11.89
C LEU A 169 -1.55 -16.00 -11.98
N THR A 170 -2.87 -15.93 -11.96
CA THR A 170 -3.75 -17.10 -11.74
C THR A 170 -4.84 -17.30 -12.78
N GLY A 171 -5.02 -16.35 -13.70
CA GLY A 171 -6.11 -16.36 -14.68
C GLY A 171 -7.50 -16.20 -14.07
N MET A 172 -7.59 -15.77 -12.81
CA MET A 172 -8.87 -15.52 -12.11
C MET A 172 -9.59 -14.31 -12.72
N ASN A 173 -10.93 -14.35 -12.74
CA ASN A 173 -11.73 -13.23 -13.23
C ASN A 173 -11.47 -11.95 -12.39
N THR A 174 -11.16 -10.85 -13.09
CA THR A 174 -10.82 -9.56 -12.47
C THR A 174 -11.98 -8.95 -11.68
N ASP A 175 -13.22 -9.08 -12.15
CA ASP A 175 -14.41 -8.52 -11.49
C ASP A 175 -14.65 -9.23 -10.15
N ALA A 176 -14.48 -10.55 -10.13
CA ALA A 176 -14.55 -11.33 -8.89
C ALA A 176 -13.44 -10.93 -7.90
N ALA A 177 -12.21 -10.74 -8.39
CA ALA A 177 -11.09 -10.27 -7.56
C ALA A 177 -11.40 -8.92 -6.89
N CYS A 178 -11.92 -7.96 -7.67
CA CYS A 178 -12.27 -6.61 -7.22
C CYS A 178 -13.32 -6.62 -6.10
N MET A 179 -14.27 -7.55 -6.13
CA MET A 179 -15.32 -7.65 -5.12
C MET A 179 -14.87 -8.43 -3.88
N LEU A 180 -14.01 -9.44 -4.03
CA LEU A 180 -13.60 -10.32 -2.92
C LEU A 180 -12.48 -9.71 -2.06
N LEU A 181 -11.50 -9.03 -2.66
CA LEU A 181 -10.37 -8.41 -1.95
C LEU A 181 -10.80 -7.44 -0.83
N PRO A 182 -11.74 -6.49 -1.06
CA PRO A 182 -12.15 -5.55 -0.02
C PRO A 182 -12.86 -6.20 1.17
N ILE A 183 -13.52 -7.36 0.99
CA ILE A 183 -14.37 -7.96 2.04
C ILE A 183 -13.53 -8.35 3.25
N GLY A 184 -12.42 -9.08 3.02
CA GLY A 184 -11.52 -9.48 4.11
C GLY A 184 -10.92 -8.27 4.82
N ILE A 185 -10.59 -7.22 4.06
CA ILE A 185 -10.03 -5.97 4.57
C ILE A 185 -11.05 -5.22 5.44
N ALA A 186 -12.28 -5.07 4.94
CA ALA A 186 -13.35 -4.37 5.64
C ALA A 186 -13.62 -4.99 7.02
N VAL A 187 -13.61 -6.33 7.12
CA VAL A 187 -13.87 -7.03 8.39
C VAL A 187 -12.87 -6.62 9.48
N TYR A 188 -11.56 -6.62 9.19
CA TYR A 188 -10.58 -6.29 10.24
C TYR A 188 -10.49 -4.78 10.49
N VAL A 189 -10.69 -3.94 9.47
CA VAL A 189 -10.64 -2.48 9.61
C VAL A 189 -11.81 -1.98 10.47
N LEU A 190 -13.02 -2.49 10.23
CA LEU A 190 -14.22 -2.07 10.95
C LEU A 190 -14.19 -2.47 12.44
N VAL A 191 -13.56 -3.59 12.77
CA VAL A 191 -13.49 -4.08 14.15
C VAL A 191 -12.27 -3.56 14.90
N GLY A 192 -11.14 -3.37 14.21
CA GLY A 192 -9.85 -3.03 14.82
C GLY A 192 -9.63 -1.56 15.14
N GLY A 193 -10.20 -0.63 14.35
CA GLY A 193 -9.91 0.80 14.45
C GLY A 193 -8.45 1.17 14.13
N LEU A 194 -8.09 2.45 14.27
CA LEU A 194 -6.83 3.00 13.76
C LEU A 194 -5.56 2.34 14.36
N ARG A 195 -5.58 1.98 15.66
CA ARG A 195 -4.41 1.34 16.29
C ARG A 195 -4.16 -0.06 15.72
N ALA A 196 -5.21 -0.85 15.55
CA ALA A 196 -5.09 -2.17 14.95
C ALA A 196 -4.63 -2.06 13.50
N THR A 197 -5.10 -1.05 12.76
CA THR A 197 -4.59 -0.75 11.42
C THR A 197 -3.09 -0.48 11.42
N PHE A 198 -2.55 0.31 12.36
CA PHE A 198 -1.10 0.51 12.44
C PHE A 198 -0.31 -0.77 12.77
N ILE A 199 -0.86 -1.66 13.60
CA ILE A 199 -0.24 -2.95 13.91
C ILE A 199 -0.27 -3.88 12.69
N CYS A 200 -1.39 -3.89 11.97
CA CYS A 200 -1.55 -4.56 10.68
C CYS A 200 -0.52 -4.06 9.67
N ASP A 201 -0.43 -2.74 9.48
CA ASP A 201 0.50 -2.10 8.56
C ASP A 201 1.94 -2.45 8.89
N TRP A 202 2.30 -2.42 10.17
CA TRP A 202 3.63 -2.83 10.61
C TRP A 202 3.93 -4.30 10.27
N SER A 203 2.99 -5.21 10.58
CA SER A 203 3.16 -6.65 10.33
C SER A 203 3.30 -6.95 8.84
N HIS A 204 2.43 -6.34 8.02
CA HIS A 204 2.47 -6.47 6.56
C HIS A 204 3.77 -5.86 5.99
N THR A 205 4.18 -4.68 6.47
CA THR A 205 5.42 -4.02 6.01
C THR A 205 6.65 -4.88 6.28
N VAL A 206 6.73 -5.54 7.44
CA VAL A 206 7.84 -6.45 7.75
C VAL A 206 7.91 -7.61 6.76
N ILE A 207 6.78 -8.26 6.48
CA ILE A 207 6.70 -9.36 5.50
C ILE A 207 7.11 -8.86 4.11
N LEU A 208 6.60 -7.70 3.72
CA LEU A 208 6.89 -7.08 2.42
C LEU A 208 8.38 -6.78 2.26
N PHE A 209 9.03 -6.19 3.26
CA PHE A 209 10.48 -5.93 3.21
C PHE A 209 11.30 -7.21 3.14
N ILE A 210 10.92 -8.26 3.87
CA ILE A 210 11.59 -9.56 3.78
C ILE A 210 11.53 -10.08 2.33
N ILE A 211 10.36 -10.04 1.70
CA ILE A 211 10.18 -10.47 0.30
C ILE A 211 11.05 -9.60 -0.62
N ILE A 212 11.01 -8.28 -0.49
CA ILE A 212 11.83 -7.36 -1.31
C ILE A 212 13.32 -7.67 -1.16
N TYR A 213 13.83 -7.83 0.07
CA TYR A 213 15.25 -8.13 0.28
C TYR A 213 15.64 -9.48 -0.31
N LEU A 214 14.81 -10.51 -0.17
CA LEU A 214 15.04 -11.80 -0.82
C LEU A 214 15.10 -11.65 -2.34
N PHE A 215 14.19 -10.87 -2.94
CA PHE A 215 14.23 -10.57 -4.37
C PHE A 215 15.51 -9.84 -4.77
N ILE A 216 15.94 -8.82 -4.02
CA ILE A 216 17.18 -8.09 -4.28
C ILE A 216 18.38 -9.06 -4.24
N PHE A 217 18.55 -9.83 -3.18
CA PHE A 217 19.68 -10.76 -3.08
C PHE A 217 19.64 -11.85 -4.15
N LYS A 218 18.45 -12.35 -4.49
CA LYS A 218 18.31 -13.35 -5.54
C LYS A 218 18.65 -12.77 -6.91
N THR A 219 18.09 -11.61 -7.27
CA THR A 219 18.29 -10.97 -8.57
C THR A 219 19.72 -10.48 -8.78
N TYR A 220 20.35 -9.90 -7.76
CA TYR A 220 21.70 -9.31 -7.90
C TYR A 220 22.84 -10.26 -7.49
N GLY A 221 22.55 -11.34 -6.77
CA GLY A 221 23.58 -12.21 -6.20
C GLY A 221 23.63 -13.63 -6.77
N THR A 222 22.49 -14.30 -6.90
CA THR A 222 22.47 -15.76 -7.11
C THR A 222 21.71 -16.23 -8.36
N SER A 223 20.98 -15.34 -9.02
CA SER A 223 20.17 -15.67 -10.19
C SER A 223 21.07 -15.90 -11.42
N GLN A 224 20.89 -17.06 -12.05
CA GLN A 224 21.61 -17.41 -13.28
C GLN A 224 21.15 -16.56 -14.48
N GLU A 225 19.89 -16.11 -14.48
CA GLU A 225 19.32 -15.28 -15.56
C GLU A 225 19.93 -13.88 -15.65
N THR A 226 20.41 -13.34 -14.53
CA THR A 226 20.94 -11.98 -14.45
C THR A 226 22.45 -11.94 -14.34
N GLU A 227 23.10 -13.08 -14.07
CA GLU A 227 24.56 -13.20 -13.87
C GLU A 227 25.14 -12.11 -12.91
N GLY A 228 24.34 -11.71 -11.92
CA GLY A 228 24.67 -10.66 -10.95
C GLY A 228 24.38 -9.23 -11.42
N VAL A 229 25.06 -8.26 -10.81
CA VAL A 229 24.80 -6.82 -11.04
C VAL A 229 25.22 -6.39 -12.45
N SER A 230 26.34 -6.90 -12.95
CA SER A 230 26.85 -6.56 -14.29
C SER A 230 25.98 -7.14 -15.39
N GLY A 231 25.59 -8.42 -15.30
CA GLY A 231 24.71 -9.02 -16.30
C GLY A 231 23.33 -8.37 -16.32
N LEU A 232 22.77 -7.98 -15.17
CA LEU A 232 21.52 -7.20 -15.15
C LEU A 232 21.68 -5.82 -15.82
N TYR A 233 22.82 -5.15 -15.64
CA TYR A 233 23.10 -3.89 -16.32
C TYR A 233 23.15 -4.06 -17.83
N ASP A 234 23.81 -5.11 -18.31
CA ASP A 234 23.93 -5.41 -19.72
C ASP A 234 22.58 -5.78 -20.34
N LEU A 235 21.75 -6.56 -19.62
CA LEU A 235 20.36 -6.86 -20.01
C LEU A 235 19.49 -5.61 -20.10
N LEU A 236 19.64 -4.68 -19.15
CA LEU A 236 18.90 -3.41 -19.17
C LEU A 236 19.37 -2.50 -20.30
N GLN A 237 20.65 -2.51 -20.67
CA GLN A 237 21.12 -1.80 -21.86
C GLN A 237 20.63 -2.43 -23.16
N ALA A 238 20.57 -3.76 -23.23
CA ALA A 238 20.07 -4.47 -24.42
C ALA A 238 18.55 -4.30 -24.64
N ALA A 239 17.80 -3.96 -23.59
CA ALA A 239 16.36 -3.71 -23.64
C ALA A 239 15.99 -2.26 -24.03
N LEU A 240 16.96 -1.33 -24.05
CA LEU A 240 16.82 0.07 -24.46
C LEU A 240 17.00 0.23 -25.98
#